data_AF-A0A7C4IID3-F1
#
_entry.id   AF-A0A7C4IID3-F1
#
_cell.length_a   1.000
_cell.length_b   1.000
_cell.length_c   1.000
_cell.angle_alpha   90.00
_cell.angle_beta   90.00
_cell.angle_gamma   90.00
#
_symmetry.space_group_name_H-M   'P 1'
#
loop_
_entity.id
_entity.type
_entity.pdbx_description
1 polymer ?
#
loop_
_entity_poly.entity_id
_entity_poly.type
_entity_poly.pdbx_seq_one_letter_code
_entity_poly.pdbx_strand_id
1 'polypeptide(L)'
;MEAAIAIISRWLHVSAAAVLIGGVFATLLVLPAALKRLDEPRRDAALAGWRRALRRTVHIALAVLLISGTYNTAVVWSVYKSQRALLHALWGTHVLLALLALGSALLSMAGDAARPWHRKWIAATLVLLLATAATASGTKWARDRAQARPTEPARIP
;
A
#
# COMPACT_ATOMS: atom_id res chain seq x y z
N MET A 1 25.11 -11.56 -2.29
CA MET A 1 24.33 -10.81 -3.29
C MET A 1 22.84 -10.85 -2.97
N GLU A 2 22.23 -12.02 -2.83
CA GLU A 2 20.77 -12.18 -2.67
C GLU A 2 20.18 -11.46 -1.45
N ALA A 3 20.84 -11.54 -0.28
CA ALA A 3 20.39 -10.84 0.93
C ALA A 3 20.31 -9.31 0.73
N ALA A 4 21.26 -8.72 -0.01
CA ALA A 4 21.25 -7.29 -0.30
C ALA A 4 20.05 -6.92 -1.20
N ILE A 5 19.76 -7.72 -2.22
CA ILE A 5 18.61 -7.53 -3.11
C ILE A 5 17.30 -7.62 -2.30
N ALA A 6 17.18 -8.60 -1.40
CA ALA A 6 16.00 -8.75 -0.56
C ALA A 6 15.78 -7.54 0.38
N ILE A 7 16.86 -7.02 0.97
CA ILE A 7 16.79 -5.82 1.80
C ILE A 7 16.35 -4.62 0.96
N ILE A 8 17.00 -4.37 -0.18
CA ILE A 8 16.68 -3.24 -1.06
C ILE A 8 15.24 -3.33 -1.55
N SER A 9 14.79 -4.51 -2.00
CA SER A 9 13.43 -4.72 -2.47
C SER A 9 12.40 -4.42 -1.38
N ARG A 10 12.65 -4.84 -0.13
CA ARG A 10 11.77 -4.51 1.00
C ARG A 10 11.72 -3.00 1.26
N TRP A 11 12.86 -2.32 1.23
CA TRP A 11 12.94 -0.87 1.44
C TRP A 11 12.25 -0.09 0.32
N LEU A 12 12.42 -0.50 -0.94
CA LEU A 12 11.71 0.07 -2.08
C LEU A 12 10.20 -0.12 -1.94
N HIS A 13 9.76 -1.32 -1.56
CA HIS A 13 8.34 -1.62 -1.35
C HIS A 13 7.70 -0.72 -0.29
N VAL A 14 8.33 -0.64 0.90
CA VAL A 14 7.81 0.16 2.02
C VAL A 14 7.85 1.65 1.70
N SER A 15 8.91 2.13 1.04
CA SER A 15 9.02 3.53 0.61
C SER A 15 7.93 3.90 -0.39
N ALA A 16 7.67 3.05 -1.39
CA ALA A 16 6.62 3.27 -2.37
C ALA A 16 5.23 3.27 -1.72
N ALA A 17 4.96 2.37 -0.78
CA ALA A 17 3.73 2.35 0.00
C ALA A 17 3.56 3.66 0.81
N ALA A 18 4.62 4.12 1.47
CA ALA A 18 4.61 5.35 2.25
C ALA A 18 4.34 6.59 1.39
N VAL A 19 4.97 6.69 0.22
CA VAL A 19 4.73 7.78 -0.75
C VAL A 19 3.28 7.78 -1.22
N LEU A 20 2.72 6.60 -1.53
CA LEU A 20 1.33 6.49 -1.98
C LEU A 20 0.34 6.89 -0.88
N ILE A 21 0.51 6.35 0.34
CA ILE A 21 -0.32 6.71 1.51
C ILE A 21 -0.21 8.21 1.78
N GLY A 22 1.01 8.75 1.81
CA GLY A 22 1.28 10.16 2.07
C GLY A 22 0.66 11.08 1.02
N GLY A 23 0.74 10.72 -0.27
CA GLY A 23 0.13 11.49 -1.36
C GLY A 23 -1.40 11.55 -1.27
N VAL A 24 -2.04 10.42 -0.97
CA VAL A 24 -3.51 10.36 -0.77
C VAL A 24 -3.92 11.12 0.49
N PHE A 25 -3.19 10.94 1.59
CA PHE A 25 -3.38 11.68 2.84
C PHE A 25 -3.26 13.20 2.64
N ALA A 26 -2.20 13.65 1.97
CA ALA A 26 -1.95 15.05 1.68
C ALA A 26 -3.08 15.63 0.81
N THR A 27 -3.56 14.88 -0.19
CA THR A 27 -4.69 15.30 -1.02
C THR A 27 -5.98 15.46 -0.22
N LEU A 28 -6.21 14.60 0.78
CA LEU A 28 -7.45 14.60 1.56
C LEU A 28 -7.48 15.66 2.67
N LEU A 29 -6.34 15.90 3.32
CA LEU A 29 -6.27 16.67 4.57
C LEU A 29 -5.42 17.93 4.48
N VAL A 30 -4.26 17.85 3.82
CA VAL A 30 -3.29 18.96 3.76
C VAL A 30 -3.66 19.96 2.68
N LEU A 31 -3.93 19.48 1.48
CA LEU A 31 -4.20 20.31 0.31
C LEU A 31 -5.45 21.19 0.48
N PRO A 32 -6.60 20.69 0.97
CA PRO A 32 -7.76 21.56 1.20
C PRO A 32 -7.45 22.68 2.19
N ALA A 33 -6.68 22.41 3.24
CA ALA A 33 -6.28 23.42 4.22
C ALA A 33 -5.37 24.49 3.61
N ALA A 34 -4.41 24.08 2.78
CA ALA A 34 -3.49 24.99 2.07
C ALA A 34 -4.21 25.89 1.06
N LEU A 35 -5.29 25.41 0.45
CA LEU A 35 -6.00 26.12 -0.62
C LEU A 35 -7.11 27.05 -0.10
N LYS A 36 -7.50 26.98 1.18
CA LYS A 36 -8.62 27.77 1.76
C LYS A 36 -8.51 29.28 1.56
N ARG A 37 -7.30 29.82 1.45
CA ARG A 37 -7.02 31.27 1.36
C ARG A 37 -6.79 31.77 -0.06
N LEU A 38 -6.87 30.89 -1.06
CA LEU A 38 -6.65 31.24 -2.46
C LEU A 38 -7.97 31.56 -3.16
N ASP A 39 -7.90 32.57 -4.03
CA ASP A 39 -8.93 32.87 -5.02
C ASP A 39 -9.11 31.71 -6.02
N GLU A 40 -10.29 31.62 -6.63
CA GLU A 40 -10.68 30.51 -7.53
C GLU A 40 -9.63 30.20 -8.60
N PRO A 41 -9.12 31.18 -9.37
CA PRO A 41 -8.19 30.89 -10.46
C PRO A 41 -6.86 30.30 -9.96
N ARG A 42 -6.33 30.83 -8.85
CA ARG A 42 -5.08 30.33 -8.26
C ARG A 42 -5.27 28.96 -7.63
N ARG A 43 -6.43 28.72 -7.01
CA ARG A 43 -6.78 27.43 -6.43
C ARG A 43 -6.85 26.33 -7.50
N ASP A 44 -7.51 26.60 -8.62
CA ASP A 44 -7.63 25.65 -9.72
C ASP A 44 -6.28 25.34 -10.38
N ALA A 45 -5.45 26.36 -10.59
CA ALA A 45 -4.09 26.17 -11.10
C ALA A 45 -3.24 25.30 -10.14
N ALA A 46 -3.32 25.55 -8.83
CA ALA A 46 -2.61 24.76 -7.82
C ALA A 46 -3.12 23.30 -7.78
N LEU A 47 -4.43 23.07 -7.86
CA LEU A 47 -5.02 21.74 -7.93
C LEU A 47 -4.58 20.97 -9.18
N ALA A 48 -4.57 21.64 -10.34
CA ALA A 48 -4.12 21.03 -11.58
C ALA A 48 -2.63 20.62 -11.51
N GLY A 49 -1.78 21.50 -10.96
CA GLY A 49 -0.36 21.21 -10.72
C GLY A 49 -0.15 20.03 -9.77
N TRP A 50 -0.84 20.02 -8.63
CA TRP A 50 -0.81 18.93 -7.66
C TRP A 50 -1.23 17.60 -8.30
N ARG A 51 -2.36 17.56 -9.01
CA ARG A 51 -2.83 16.33 -9.67
C ARG A 51 -1.84 15.80 -10.69
N ARG A 52 -1.21 16.67 -11.48
CA ARG A 52 -0.21 16.29 -12.48
C ARG A 52 1.01 15.65 -11.81
N ALA A 53 1.52 16.27 -10.75
CA ALA A 53 2.65 15.73 -9.98
C ALA A 53 2.28 14.40 -9.34
N LEU A 54 1.16 14.35 -8.61
CA LEU A 54 0.69 13.17 -7.90
C LEU A 54 0.45 12.00 -8.86
N ARG A 55 -0.15 12.24 -10.03
CA ARG A 55 -0.38 11.19 -11.04
C ARG A 55 0.91 10.49 -11.44
N ARG A 56 1.99 11.23 -11.73
CA ARG A 56 3.29 10.64 -12.08
C ARG A 56 3.86 9.83 -10.92
N THR A 57 3.83 10.40 -9.72
CA THR A 57 4.33 9.75 -8.50
C THR A 57 3.57 8.44 -8.20
N VAL A 58 2.24 8.44 -8.36
CA VAL A 58 1.40 7.25 -8.16
C VAL A 58 1.75 6.13 -9.14
N HIS A 59 1.99 6.44 -10.42
CA HIS A 59 2.36 5.41 -11.41
C HIS A 59 3.73 4.79 -11.09
N ILE A 60 4.70 5.60 -10.68
CA ILE A 60 6.03 5.11 -10.27
C ILE A 60 5.90 4.24 -9.02
N ALA A 61 5.18 4.72 -7.99
CA ALA A 61 4.97 3.97 -6.76
C ALA A 61 4.25 2.64 -7.02
N LEU A 62 3.24 2.64 -7.91
CA LEU A 62 2.52 1.44 -8.33
C LEU A 62 3.47 0.41 -8.97
N ALA A 63 4.28 0.83 -9.93
CA ALA A 63 5.23 -0.06 -10.60
C ALA A 63 6.23 -0.65 -9.59
N VAL A 64 6.79 0.18 -8.70
CA VAL A 64 7.70 -0.27 -7.64
C VAL A 64 7.01 -1.27 -6.71
N LEU A 65 5.77 -0.99 -6.26
CA LEU A 65 5.01 -1.87 -5.38
C LEU A 65 4.73 -3.24 -6.00
N LEU A 66 4.32 -3.28 -7.27
CA LEU A 66 4.03 -4.52 -7.97
C LEU A 66 5.29 -5.37 -8.16
N ILE A 67 6.39 -4.76 -8.63
CA ILE A 67 7.66 -5.46 -8.86
C ILE A 67 8.24 -5.98 -7.54
N SER A 68 8.40 -5.10 -6.56
CA SER A 68 8.99 -5.47 -5.26
C SER A 68 8.08 -6.39 -4.45
N GLY A 69 6.76 -6.23 -4.52
CA GLY A 69 5.80 -7.08 -3.82
C GLY A 69 5.77 -8.50 -4.38
N THR A 70 5.87 -8.64 -5.70
CA THR A 70 5.99 -9.94 -6.37
C THR A 70 7.29 -10.63 -5.96
N TYR A 71 8.42 -9.90 -6.01
CA TYR A 71 9.71 -10.43 -5.56
C TYR A 71 9.69 -10.87 -4.10
N ASN A 72 9.20 -10.02 -3.19
CA ASN A 72 9.12 -10.33 -1.76
C ASN A 72 8.24 -11.55 -1.48
N THR A 73 7.14 -11.71 -2.24
CA THR A 73 6.28 -12.89 -2.16
C THR A 73 7.01 -14.14 -2.63
N ALA A 74 7.69 -14.08 -3.77
CA ALA A 74 8.42 -15.23 -4.32
C ALA A 74 9.49 -15.75 -3.35
N VAL A 75 10.24 -14.86 -2.71
CA VAL A 75 11.28 -15.21 -1.72
C VAL A 75 10.70 -15.91 -0.49
N VAL A 76 9.50 -15.55 -0.04
CA VAL A 76 8.89 -16.07 1.20
C VAL A 76 7.83 -17.15 0.93
N TRP A 77 7.61 -17.51 -0.34
CA TRP A 77 6.51 -18.37 -0.76
C TRP A 77 6.50 -19.76 -0.11
N SER A 78 7.68 -20.36 0.08
CA SER A 78 7.83 -21.67 0.73
C SER A 78 7.31 -21.67 2.16
N VAL A 79 7.47 -20.55 2.89
CA VAL A 79 6.99 -20.36 4.26
C VAL A 79 5.46 -20.20 4.29
N TYR A 80 4.89 -19.46 3.33
CA TYR A 80 3.44 -19.31 3.25
C TYR A 80 2.71 -20.63 2.92
N LYS A 81 3.37 -21.54 2.21
CA LYS A 81 2.83 -22.87 1.91
C LYS A 81 2.85 -23.84 3.10
N SER A 82 3.81 -23.71 4.02
CA SER A 82 4.01 -24.68 5.10
C SER A 82 3.11 -24.46 6.32
N GLN A 83 2.64 -23.23 6.57
CA GLN A 83 1.75 -22.90 7.69
C GLN A 83 0.37 -22.46 7.19
N ARG A 84 -0.45 -23.46 6.86
CA ARG A 84 -1.46 -23.40 5.79
C ARG A 84 -2.62 -22.43 5.92
N ALA A 85 -3.24 -22.25 7.09
CA ALA A 85 -4.53 -21.54 7.15
C ALA A 85 -4.36 -20.04 7.37
N LEU A 86 -3.76 -19.63 8.50
CA LEU A 86 -3.71 -18.24 8.91
C LEU A 86 -2.78 -17.38 8.03
N LEU A 87 -1.57 -17.87 7.72
CA LEU A 87 -0.64 -17.11 6.87
C LEU A 87 -1.16 -16.94 5.45
N HIS A 88 -1.79 -17.99 4.90
CA HIS A 88 -2.37 -17.94 3.56
C HIS A 88 -3.56 -16.96 3.50
N ALA A 89 -4.45 -17.00 4.50
CA ALA A 89 -5.57 -16.08 4.60
C ALA A 89 -5.13 -14.61 4.73
N LEU A 90 -4.16 -14.32 5.61
CA LEU A 90 -3.64 -12.96 5.80
C LEU A 90 -2.91 -12.44 4.57
N TRP A 91 -2.07 -13.26 3.93
CA TRP A 91 -1.38 -12.90 2.70
C TRP A 91 -2.37 -12.65 1.55
N GLY A 92 -3.35 -13.54 1.35
CA GLY A 92 -4.37 -13.38 0.32
C GLY A 92 -5.22 -12.12 0.52
N THR A 93 -5.60 -11.84 1.76
CA THR A 93 -6.33 -10.61 2.13
C THR A 93 -5.48 -9.37 1.85
N HIS A 94 -4.20 -9.39 2.21
CA HIS A 94 -3.27 -8.29 1.94
C HIS A 94 -3.16 -7.99 0.43
N VAL A 95 -2.97 -9.03 -0.39
CA VAL A 95 -2.88 -8.86 -1.86
C VAL A 95 -4.19 -8.33 -2.44
N LEU A 96 -5.33 -8.86 -2.01
CA LEU A 96 -6.65 -8.38 -2.47
C LEU A 96 -6.85 -6.90 -2.12
N LEU A 97 -6.59 -6.53 -0.86
CA LEU A 97 -6.68 -5.13 -0.42
C LEU A 97 -5.72 -4.23 -1.19
N ALA A 98 -4.49 -4.70 -1.46
CA ALA A 98 -3.52 -3.97 -2.26
C ALA A 98 -4.06 -3.70 -3.67
N LEU A 99 -4.58 -4.71 -4.35
CA LEU A 99 -5.14 -4.53 -5.70
C LEU A 99 -6.32 -3.55 -5.71
N LEU A 100 -7.21 -3.62 -4.73
CA LEU A 100 -8.32 -2.66 -4.57
C LEU A 100 -7.82 -1.24 -4.28
N ALA A 101 -6.82 -1.10 -3.41
CA ALA A 101 -6.22 0.18 -3.06
C ALA A 101 -5.51 0.83 -4.26
N LEU A 102 -4.76 0.03 -5.03
CA LEU A 102 -4.06 0.48 -6.24
C LEU A 102 -5.04 0.87 -7.35
N GLY A 103 -6.07 0.05 -7.60
CA GLY A 103 -7.12 0.36 -8.56
C GLY A 103 -7.90 1.63 -8.18
N SER A 104 -8.29 1.78 -6.91
CA SER A 104 -8.98 2.97 -6.41
C SER A 104 -8.11 4.23 -6.47
N ALA A 105 -6.80 4.12 -6.21
CA ALA A 105 -5.85 5.22 -6.37
C ALA A 105 -5.73 5.67 -7.84
N LEU A 106 -5.65 4.74 -8.79
CA LEU A 106 -5.65 5.05 -10.22
C LEU A 106 -6.94 5.75 -10.65
N LEU A 107 -8.10 5.22 -10.25
CA LEU A 107 -9.42 5.81 -10.53
C LEU A 107 -9.56 7.22 -9.94
N SER A 108 -8.99 7.45 -8.76
CA SER A 108 -8.98 8.77 -8.12
C SER A 108 -8.23 9.81 -8.96
N MET A 109 -7.24 9.38 -9.75
CA MET A 109 -6.42 10.26 -10.58
C MET A 109 -6.91 10.40 -12.03
N ALA A 110 -7.77 9.48 -12.49
CA ALA A 110 -8.27 9.42 -13.87
C ALA A 110 -9.44 10.38 -14.15
N GLY A 111 -10.26 10.72 -13.15
CA GLY A 111 -11.43 11.58 -13.33
C GLY A 111 -11.18 13.06 -13.04
N ASP A 112 -11.95 13.94 -13.68
CA ASP A 112 -12.07 15.34 -13.27
C ASP A 112 -12.65 15.42 -11.86
N ALA A 113 -12.03 16.19 -10.98
CA ALA A 113 -12.41 16.27 -9.56
C ALA A 113 -13.77 16.94 -9.29
N ALA A 114 -14.53 17.24 -10.33
CA ALA A 114 -15.89 17.76 -10.24
C ALA A 114 -16.92 16.72 -9.76
N ARG A 115 -16.52 15.47 -9.50
CA ARG A 115 -17.46 14.44 -8.99
C ARG A 115 -17.88 14.77 -7.55
N PRO A 116 -19.18 14.83 -7.23
CA PRO A 116 -19.66 15.20 -5.89
C PRO A 116 -19.23 14.22 -4.77
N TRP A 117 -18.87 12.99 -5.11
CA TRP A 117 -18.34 11.98 -4.17
C TRP A 117 -16.81 11.83 -4.19
N HIS A 118 -16.08 12.70 -4.90
CA HIS A 118 -14.63 12.57 -5.08
C HIS A 118 -13.86 12.52 -3.75
N ARG A 119 -14.23 13.34 -2.77
CA ARG A 119 -13.61 13.35 -1.44
C ARG A 119 -13.84 12.03 -0.68
N LYS A 120 -15.07 11.50 -0.70
CA LYS A 120 -15.40 10.21 -0.06
C LYS A 120 -14.61 9.07 -0.70
N TRP A 121 -14.42 9.12 -2.02
CA TRP A 121 -13.63 8.15 -2.76
C TRP A 121 -12.15 8.17 -2.37
N ILE A 122 -11.53 9.36 -2.32
CA ILE A 122 -10.14 9.52 -1.85
C ILE A 122 -9.99 9.03 -0.40
N ALA A 123 -10.97 9.31 0.46
CA ALA A 123 -10.97 8.79 1.84
C ALA A 123 -11.05 7.27 1.89
N ALA A 124 -11.90 6.64 1.07
CA ALA A 124 -11.97 5.19 0.95
C ALA A 124 -10.65 4.59 0.45
N THR A 125 -10.00 5.20 -0.55
CA THR A 125 -8.66 4.82 -1.01
C THR A 125 -7.64 4.86 0.12
N LEU A 126 -7.66 5.91 0.95
CA LEU A 126 -6.76 6.00 2.11
C LEU A 126 -7.00 4.87 3.11
N VAL A 127 -8.26 4.58 3.44
CA VAL A 127 -8.63 3.48 4.34
C VAL A 127 -8.15 2.14 3.79
N LEU A 128 -8.34 1.89 2.49
CA LEU A 128 -7.85 0.67 1.83
C LEU A 128 -6.33 0.53 1.90
N LEU A 129 -5.59 1.62 1.67
CA LEU A 129 -4.13 1.62 1.77
C LEU A 129 -3.66 1.32 3.21
N LEU A 130 -4.31 1.91 4.21
CA LEU A 130 -4.00 1.66 5.62
C LEU A 130 -4.34 0.23 6.04
N ALA A 131 -5.48 -0.31 5.60
CA ALA A 131 -5.87 -1.70 5.83
C ALA A 131 -4.90 -2.67 5.14
N THR A 132 -4.42 -2.33 3.94
CA THR A 132 -3.37 -3.09 3.24
C THR A 132 -2.08 -3.12 4.05
N ALA A 133 -1.63 -1.98 4.57
CA ALA A 133 -0.44 -1.91 5.41
C ALA A 133 -0.61 -2.69 6.74
N ALA A 134 -1.78 -2.62 7.36
CA ALA A 134 -2.09 -3.33 8.60
C ALA A 134 -2.07 -4.86 8.40
N THR A 135 -2.67 -5.35 7.32
CA THR A 135 -2.64 -6.79 6.96
C THR A 135 -1.24 -7.28 6.61
N ALA A 136 -0.41 -6.45 5.97
CA ALA A 136 1.01 -6.75 5.73
C ALA A 136 1.77 -6.94 7.05
N SER A 137 1.62 -5.99 7.97
CA SER A 137 2.22 -6.05 9.31
C SER A 137 1.73 -7.26 10.10
N GLY A 138 0.43 -7.57 10.02
CA GLY A 138 -0.16 -8.76 10.63
C GLY A 138 0.43 -10.07 10.08
N THR A 139 0.63 -10.15 8.76
CA THR A 139 1.26 -11.30 8.10
C THR A 139 2.69 -11.51 8.60
N LYS A 140 3.48 -10.43 8.69
CA LYS A 140 4.84 -10.46 9.24
C LYS A 140 4.83 -10.94 10.69
N TRP A 141 3.98 -10.34 11.53
CA TRP A 141 3.85 -10.69 12.95
C TRP A 141 3.49 -12.17 13.16
N ALA A 142 2.54 -12.68 12.38
CA ALA A 142 2.09 -14.07 12.47
C ALA A 142 3.21 -15.04 12.08
N ARG A 143 3.95 -14.72 11.01
CA ARG A 143 5.10 -15.49 10.55
C ARG A 143 6.21 -15.53 11.61
N ASP A 144 6.59 -14.38 12.15
CA ASP A 144 7.67 -14.28 13.13
C ASP A 144 7.31 -15.07 14.41
N ARG A 145 6.03 -15.06 14.83
CA ARG A 145 5.55 -15.88 15.95
C ARG A 145 5.55 -17.38 15.68
N ALA A 146 5.20 -17.78 14.47
CA ALA A 146 5.14 -19.19 14.13
C ALA A 146 6.54 -19.81 13.97
N GLN A 147 7.55 -19.01 13.65
CA GLN A 147 8.96 -19.42 13.66
C GLN A 147 9.54 -19.49 15.09
N ALA A 148 9.02 -18.70 16.02
CA ALA A 148 9.50 -18.66 17.40
C ALA A 148 8.99 -19.81 18.30
N ARG A 149 7.98 -20.59 17.87
CA ARG A 149 7.52 -21.75 18.64
C ARG A 149 8.51 -22.91 18.45
N PRO A 150 9.18 -23.41 19.51
CA PRO A 150 9.99 -24.61 19.41
C PRO A 150 9.12 -25.77 18.95
N THR A 151 9.62 -26.61 18.05
CA THR A 151 9.03 -27.92 17.77
C THR A 151 9.09 -28.73 19.07
N GLU A 152 7.97 -28.84 19.80
CA GLU A 152 7.88 -29.76 20.93
C GLU A 152 8.21 -31.16 20.40
N PRO A 153 9.25 -31.84 20.91
CA PRO A 153 9.58 -33.17 20.44
C PRO A 153 8.37 -34.07 20.70
N ALA A 154 7.94 -34.79 19.66
CA ALA A 154 6.82 -35.72 19.73
C ALA A 154 7.00 -36.60 20.97
N ARG A 155 6.06 -36.51 21.92
CA ARG A 155 5.97 -37.50 23.00
C ARG A 155 5.63 -38.82 22.32
N ILE A 156 6.64 -39.67 22.18
CA ILE A 156 6.45 -41.06 21.79
C ILE A 156 5.74 -41.74 22.98
N PRO A 157 4.60 -42.40 22.76
CA PRO A 157 3.84 -43.07 23.81
C PRO A 157 4.60 -44.25 24.43
#